data_AF-R6B9U5-F1
#
_entry.id   AF-R6B9U5-F1
#
_cell.length_a   1.000
_cell.length_b   1.000
_cell.length_c   1.000
_cell.angle_alpha   90.00
_cell.angle_beta   90.00
_cell.angle_gamma   90.00
#
_symmetry.space_group_name_H-M   'P 1'
#
loop_
_entity.id
_entity.type
_entity.pdbx_description
1 polymer ?
#
loop_
_entity_poly.entity_id
_entity_poly.type
_entity_poly.pdbx_seq_one_letter_code
_entity_poly.pdbx_strand_id
1 'polypeptide(L)'
;MRIPFPFLALSMLFFSVACNISEARMPEPASMPYSLRGGEPHNPRVAKYYLEELVSEGKMTKEEAERTEVYMIFRNARRMQDLKDVKGLSKEDRRAVMAHKREIRGNPLIEYANYCGLTLERAKELMNLMHGSDKGTKYYQKV
;
A
#
# COMPACT_ATOMS: atom_id res chain seq x y z
N MET A 1 17.67 43.48 -42.02
CA MET A 1 17.77 42.03 -41.72
C MET A 1 17.53 41.83 -40.23
N ARG A 2 16.41 41.19 -39.85
CA ARG A 2 16.11 40.79 -38.47
C ARG A 2 15.80 39.31 -38.49
N ILE A 3 16.58 38.54 -37.73
CA ILE A 3 16.40 37.11 -37.52
C ILE A 3 15.34 36.96 -36.43
N PRO A 4 14.22 36.24 -36.63
CA PRO A 4 13.44 35.77 -35.51
C PRO A 4 13.90 34.35 -35.17
N PHE A 5 14.56 34.20 -34.03
CA PHE A 5 14.64 32.92 -33.32
C PHE A 5 13.22 32.53 -32.91
N PRO A 6 12.66 31.38 -33.30
CA PRO A 6 11.50 30.87 -32.62
C PRO A 6 11.98 30.22 -31.32
N PHE A 7 11.50 30.74 -30.20
CA PHE A 7 11.56 30.10 -28.89
C PHE A 7 10.96 28.68 -29.01
N LEU A 8 11.81 27.65 -29.05
CA LEU A 8 11.38 26.29 -28.76
C LEU A 8 11.11 26.22 -27.25
N ALA A 9 9.88 26.51 -26.85
CA ALA A 9 9.42 26.19 -25.51
C ALA A 9 9.22 24.66 -25.44
N LEU A 10 10.28 23.96 -25.02
CA LEU A 10 10.22 22.55 -24.66
C LEU A 10 9.34 22.41 -23.42
N SER A 11 8.04 22.22 -23.61
CA SER A 11 7.15 21.87 -22.51
C SER A 11 7.51 20.45 -22.06
N MET A 12 8.34 20.34 -21.02
CA MET A 12 8.46 19.11 -20.24
C MET A 12 7.11 18.82 -19.61
N LEU A 13 6.31 18.03 -20.31
CA LEU A 13 5.12 17.42 -19.77
C LEU A 13 5.59 16.43 -18.70
N PHE A 14 5.71 16.90 -17.46
CA PHE A 14 5.90 16.05 -16.29
C PHE A 14 4.66 15.16 -16.17
N PHE A 15 4.70 14.01 -16.85
CA PHE A 15 3.82 12.88 -16.61
C PHE A 15 4.11 12.37 -15.20
N SER A 16 3.53 13.04 -14.22
CA SER A 16 3.41 12.55 -12.85
C SER A 16 2.43 11.38 -12.88
N VAL A 17 2.95 10.22 -13.31
CA VAL A 17 2.35 8.94 -12.95
C VAL A 17 2.44 8.89 -11.43
N ALA A 18 1.36 9.30 -10.77
CA ALA A 18 1.12 9.01 -9.37
C ALA A 18 0.93 7.48 -9.27
N CYS A 19 2.03 6.74 -9.43
CA CYS A 19 2.20 5.46 -8.76
C CYS A 19 1.88 5.77 -7.31
N ASN A 20 0.77 5.24 -6.84
CA ASN A 20 0.40 5.33 -5.45
C ASN A 20 1.46 4.50 -4.73
N ILE A 21 2.57 5.14 -4.37
CA ILE A 21 3.60 4.58 -3.51
C ILE A 21 2.81 4.18 -2.27
N SER A 22 2.74 2.88 -2.01
CA SER A 22 2.16 2.37 -0.78
C SER A 22 2.78 3.15 0.37
N GLU A 23 1.94 3.71 1.23
CA GLU A 23 2.38 4.45 2.41
C GLU A 23 2.97 3.50 3.47
N ALA A 24 3.08 2.19 3.19
CA ALA A 24 3.73 1.24 4.06
C ALA A 24 5.23 1.48 4.05
N ARG A 25 5.81 1.75 5.22
CA ARG A 25 7.23 2.08 5.38
C ARG A 25 7.74 1.48 6.68
N MET A 26 8.69 0.57 6.54
CA MET A 26 9.48 0.02 7.63
C MET A 26 10.95 0.06 7.21
N PRO A 27 11.90 0.09 8.16
CA PRO A 27 13.30 -0.17 7.86
C PRO A 27 13.44 -1.50 7.12
N GLU A 28 14.27 -1.54 6.08
CA GLU A 28 14.51 -2.76 5.32
C GLU A 28 15.20 -3.81 6.23
N PRO A 29 14.60 -5.00 6.42
CA PRO A 29 15.17 -6.06 7.25
C PRO A 29 16.53 -6.52 6.74
N ALA A 30 17.48 -6.75 7.67
CA ALA A 30 18.81 -7.25 7.32
C ALA A 30 18.76 -8.66 6.69
N SER A 31 17.73 -9.43 7.02
CA SER A 31 17.46 -10.77 6.47
C SER A 31 16.98 -10.75 5.01
N MET A 32 16.61 -9.59 4.46
CA MET A 32 16.09 -9.49 3.10
C MET A 32 17.18 -9.74 2.06
N PRO A 33 17.01 -10.72 1.15
CA PRO A 33 17.95 -10.97 0.07
C PRO A 33 18.18 -9.72 -0.79
N TYR A 34 19.43 -9.50 -1.22
CA TYR A 34 19.81 -8.31 -2.01
C TYR A 34 18.92 -8.11 -3.25
N SER A 35 18.52 -9.20 -3.92
CA SER A 35 17.65 -9.18 -5.10
C SER A 35 16.20 -8.73 -4.84
N LEU A 36 15.79 -8.63 -3.57
CA LEU A 36 14.44 -8.26 -3.15
C LEU A 36 14.39 -6.88 -2.47
N ARG A 37 15.54 -6.24 -2.24
CA ARG A 37 15.66 -4.93 -1.61
C ARG A 37 14.92 -3.83 -2.39
N GLY A 38 14.50 -2.79 -1.66
CA GLY A 38 13.65 -1.72 -2.17
C GLY A 38 12.17 -2.09 -2.29
N GLY A 39 11.79 -3.32 -1.92
CA GLY A 39 10.39 -3.75 -1.86
C GLY A 39 9.66 -3.16 -0.65
N GLU A 40 8.41 -2.73 -0.85
CA GLU A 40 7.56 -2.17 0.21
C GLU A 40 6.89 -3.25 1.08
N PRO A 41 6.61 -3.00 2.38
CA PRO A 41 6.13 -4.01 3.32
C PRO A 41 4.84 -4.74 2.93
N HIS A 42 3.95 -4.13 2.12
CA HIS A 42 2.73 -4.80 1.67
C HIS A 42 2.88 -5.60 0.38
N ASN A 43 4.06 -5.61 -0.25
CA ASN A 43 4.31 -6.45 -1.41
C ASN A 43 4.47 -7.92 -0.95
N PRO A 44 3.62 -8.85 -1.43
CA PRO A 44 3.65 -10.25 -0.97
C PRO A 44 5.00 -10.94 -1.18
N ARG A 45 5.83 -10.49 -2.12
CA ARG A 45 7.16 -11.07 -2.36
C ARG A 45 8.14 -10.83 -1.22
N VAL A 46 7.92 -9.77 -0.44
CA VAL A 46 8.85 -9.31 0.60
C VAL A 46 8.21 -9.12 1.97
N ALA A 47 6.87 -9.11 2.05
CA ALA A 47 6.11 -8.90 3.28
C ALA A 47 6.60 -9.79 4.42
N LYS A 48 6.86 -11.08 4.13
CA LYS A 48 7.37 -12.03 5.13
C LYS A 48 8.60 -11.54 5.90
N TYR A 49 9.56 -10.89 5.23
CA TYR A 49 10.80 -10.45 5.89
C TYR A 49 10.53 -9.31 6.87
N TYR A 50 9.61 -8.40 6.52
CA TYR A 50 9.19 -7.32 7.40
C TYR A 50 8.39 -7.87 8.60
N LEU A 51 7.52 -8.85 8.37
CA LEU A 51 6.74 -9.47 9.43
C LEU A 51 7.62 -10.30 10.37
N GLU A 52 8.59 -11.03 9.85
CA GLU A 52 9.61 -11.75 10.64
C GLU A 52 10.43 -10.80 11.51
N GLU A 53 10.78 -9.61 11.01
CA GLU A 53 11.46 -8.57 11.81
C GLU A 53 10.56 -8.08 12.96
N LEU A 54 9.26 -7.86 12.73
CA LEU A 54 8.34 -7.48 13.82
C LEU A 54 8.19 -8.60 14.86
N VAL A 55 8.29 -9.86 14.44
CA VAL A 55 8.29 -11.02 15.35
C VAL A 55 9.57 -11.09 16.16
N SER A 56 10.74 -10.90 15.52
CA SER A 56 12.04 -10.91 16.22
C SER A 56 12.15 -9.77 17.23
N GLU A 57 11.57 -8.61 16.93
CA GLU A 57 11.47 -7.46 17.82
C GLU A 57 10.40 -7.61 18.93
N GLY A 58 9.61 -8.70 18.92
CA GLY A 58 8.53 -8.94 19.88
C GLY A 58 7.32 -8.00 19.72
N LYS A 59 7.22 -7.30 18.59
CA LYS A 59 6.11 -6.36 18.30
C LYS A 59 4.90 -7.05 17.65
N MET A 60 5.09 -8.26 17.11
CA MET A 60 4.06 -9.09 16.50
C MET A 60 4.25 -10.55 16.93
N THR A 61 3.16 -11.29 17.15
CA THR A 61 3.24 -12.74 17.36
C THR A 61 3.43 -13.48 16.02
N LYS A 62 3.91 -14.72 16.06
CA LYS A 62 4.08 -15.51 14.84
C LYS A 62 2.73 -15.74 14.14
N GLU A 63 1.68 -16.01 14.90
CA GLU A 63 0.33 -16.23 14.40
C GLU A 63 -0.29 -14.95 13.80
N GLU A 64 0.02 -13.78 14.36
CA GLU A 64 -0.34 -12.49 13.76
C GLU A 64 0.39 -12.28 12.43
N ALA A 65 1.69 -12.58 12.37
CA ALA A 65 2.49 -12.46 11.16
C ALA A 65 1.97 -13.35 10.03
N GLU A 66 1.73 -14.64 10.31
CA GLU A 66 1.20 -15.59 9.32
C GLU A 66 -0.16 -15.13 8.75
N ARG A 67 -1.09 -14.71 9.62
CA ARG A 67 -2.40 -14.20 9.19
C ARG A 67 -2.27 -12.90 8.40
N THR A 68 -1.34 -12.03 8.77
CA THR A 68 -1.07 -10.76 8.09
C THR A 68 -0.47 -10.99 6.71
N GLU A 69 0.44 -11.95 6.56
CA GLU A 69 1.04 -12.31 5.26
C GLU A 69 -0.04 -12.77 4.28
N VAL A 70 -0.93 -13.67 4.71
CA VAL A 70 -2.07 -14.12 3.91
C VAL A 70 -2.98 -12.95 3.52
N TYR A 71 -3.22 -12.02 4.44
CA TYR A 71 -4.00 -10.80 4.14
C TYR A 71 -3.31 -9.91 3.08
N MET A 72 -1.98 -9.78 3.10
CA MET A 72 -1.25 -9.01 2.08
C MET A 72 -1.36 -9.66 0.69
N ILE A 73 -1.31 -10.99 0.61
CA ILE A 73 -1.55 -11.73 -0.64
C ILE A 73 -2.96 -11.43 -1.16
N PHE A 74 -3.98 -11.57 -0.30
CA PHE A 74 -5.38 -11.26 -0.64
C PHE A 74 -5.55 -9.83 -1.16
N ARG A 75 -5.02 -8.83 -0.44
CA ARG A 75 -5.12 -7.42 -0.84
C ARG A 75 -4.41 -7.14 -2.14
N ASN A 76 -3.25 -7.76 -2.36
CA ASN A 76 -2.49 -7.59 -3.60
C ASN A 76 -3.27 -8.18 -4.79
N ALA A 77 -3.78 -9.41 -4.67
CA ALA A 77 -4.59 -10.04 -5.72
C ALA A 77 -5.81 -9.20 -6.09
N ARG A 78 -6.52 -8.67 -5.08
CA ARG A 78 -7.64 -7.75 -5.28
C ARG A 78 -7.20 -6.46 -5.97
N ARG A 79 -6.06 -5.88 -5.58
CA ARG A 79 -5.52 -4.66 -6.22
C ARG A 79 -5.17 -4.90 -7.69
N MET A 80 -4.64 -6.07 -8.01
CA MET A 80 -4.35 -6.47 -9.39
C MET A 80 -5.64 -6.60 -10.21
N GLN A 81 -6.71 -7.15 -9.63
CA GLN A 81 -8.02 -7.18 -10.28
C GLN A 81 -8.59 -5.77 -10.49
N ASP A 82 -8.50 -4.90 -9.47
CA ASP A 82 -8.94 -3.51 -9.59
C ASP A 82 -8.26 -2.77 -10.75
N LEU A 83 -6.96 -3.02 -10.95
CA LEU A 83 -6.21 -2.43 -12.05
C LEU A 83 -6.64 -2.97 -13.41
N LYS A 84 -7.02 -4.25 -13.49
CA LYS A 84 -7.56 -4.84 -14.72
C LYS A 84 -8.92 -4.23 -15.07
N ASP A 85 -9.81 -4.11 -14.10
CA ASP A 85 -11.19 -3.63 -14.32
C ASP A 85 -11.24 -2.19 -14.84
N VAL A 86 -10.23 -1.38 -14.52
CA VAL A 86 -10.16 0.03 -14.96
C VAL A 86 -9.19 0.24 -16.14
N LYS A 87 -8.65 -0.82 -16.71
CA LYS A 87 -7.72 -0.72 -17.84
C LYS A 87 -8.46 -0.18 -19.07
N GLY A 88 -7.91 0.87 -19.68
CA GLY A 88 -8.50 1.49 -20.88
C GLY A 88 -9.60 2.52 -20.59
N LEU A 89 -10.02 2.69 -19.33
CA LEU A 89 -10.94 3.75 -18.94
C LEU A 89 -10.26 5.14 -18.98
N SER A 90 -11.09 6.18 -19.15
CA SER A 90 -10.67 7.56 -18.92
C SER A 90 -10.22 7.77 -17.46
N LYS A 91 -9.53 8.87 -17.18
CA LYS A 91 -9.07 9.20 -15.82
C LYS A 91 -10.24 9.42 -14.88
N GLU A 92 -11.30 10.03 -15.37
CA GLU A 92 -12.54 10.37 -14.67
C GLU A 92 -13.31 9.09 -14.34
N ASP A 93 -13.52 8.21 -15.31
CA ASP A 93 -14.21 6.93 -15.10
C ASP A 93 -13.42 6.03 -14.16
N ARG A 94 -12.09 5.98 -14.31
CA ARG A 94 -11.21 5.25 -13.38
C ARG A 94 -11.39 5.76 -11.94
N ARG A 95 -11.47 7.08 -11.75
CA ARG A 95 -11.66 7.67 -10.41
C ARG A 95 -13.02 7.29 -9.83
N ALA A 96 -14.08 7.35 -10.63
CA ALA A 96 -15.43 6.97 -10.22
C ALA A 96 -15.51 5.50 -9.80
N VAL A 97 -15.03 4.58 -10.65
CA VAL A 97 -15.03 3.13 -10.36
C VAL A 97 -14.23 2.82 -9.09
N MET A 98 -13.02 3.38 -8.97
CA MET A 98 -12.18 3.13 -7.79
C MET A 98 -12.75 3.76 -6.51
N ALA A 99 -13.49 4.88 -6.61
CA ALA A 99 -14.17 5.48 -5.47
C ALA A 99 -15.32 4.60 -4.99
N HIS A 100 -16.19 4.15 -5.90
CA HIS A 100 -17.29 3.25 -5.58
C HIS A 100 -16.81 1.94 -4.95
N LYS A 101 -15.73 1.34 -5.50
CA LYS A 101 -15.10 0.15 -4.90
C LYS A 101 -14.56 0.39 -3.49
N ARG A 102 -14.04 1.59 -3.19
CA ARG A 102 -13.58 1.94 -1.83
C ARG A 102 -14.75 2.11 -0.87
N GLU A 103 -15.85 2.70 -1.33
CA GLU A 103 -17.08 2.85 -0.55
C GLU A 103 -17.63 1.49 -0.11
N ILE A 104 -17.75 0.54 -1.04
CA ILE A 104 -18.21 -0.83 -0.75
C ILE A 104 -17.30 -1.54 0.28
N ARG A 105 -15.98 -1.35 0.19
CA ARG A 105 -15.02 -1.98 1.12
C ARG A 105 -15.05 -1.37 2.51
N GLY A 106 -15.50 -0.13 2.62
CA GLY A 106 -15.52 0.60 3.89
C GLY A 106 -14.12 0.80 4.49
N ASN A 107 -14.05 0.69 5.80
CA ASN A 107 -12.84 1.00 6.56
C ASN A 107 -11.80 -0.13 6.44
N PRO A 108 -10.60 0.11 5.87
CA PRO A 108 -9.59 -0.93 5.68
C PRO A 108 -9.01 -1.47 6.98
N LEU A 109 -9.14 -0.76 8.11
CA LEU A 109 -8.74 -1.27 9.42
C LEU A 109 -9.70 -2.36 9.91
N ILE A 110 -11.01 -2.16 9.72
CA ILE A 110 -12.02 -3.15 10.09
C ILE A 110 -11.84 -4.42 9.25
N GLU A 111 -11.62 -4.28 7.94
CA GLU A 111 -11.33 -5.41 7.05
C GLU A 111 -10.09 -6.18 7.52
N TYR A 112 -8.99 -5.47 7.83
CA TYR A 112 -7.76 -6.09 8.31
C TYR A 112 -7.99 -6.84 9.63
N ALA A 113 -8.66 -6.21 10.60
CA ALA A 113 -8.96 -6.82 11.89
C ALA A 113 -9.80 -8.10 11.72
N ASN A 114 -10.87 -8.03 10.93
CA ASN A 114 -11.76 -9.17 10.69
C ASN A 114 -11.05 -10.31 9.95
N TYR A 115 -10.30 -9.99 8.88
CA TYR A 115 -9.60 -11.00 8.10
C TYR A 115 -8.55 -11.74 8.94
N CYS A 116 -7.81 -10.99 9.75
CA CYS A 116 -6.74 -11.56 10.57
C CYS A 116 -7.24 -12.06 11.93
N GLY A 117 -8.52 -11.97 12.28
CA GLY A 117 -9.02 -12.37 13.59
C GLY A 117 -8.34 -11.62 14.74
N LEU A 118 -8.19 -10.30 14.59
CA LEU A 118 -7.59 -9.39 15.57
C LEU A 118 -8.66 -8.53 16.21
N THR A 119 -8.40 -8.06 17.43
CA THR A 119 -9.14 -6.92 17.96
C THR A 119 -8.83 -5.69 17.10
N LEU A 120 -9.77 -4.75 17.03
CA LEU A 120 -9.58 -3.52 16.26
C LEU A 120 -8.42 -2.67 16.82
N GLU A 121 -8.24 -2.66 18.14
CA GLU A 121 -7.11 -1.99 18.80
C GLU A 121 -5.78 -2.61 18.40
N ARG A 122 -5.70 -3.95 18.35
CA ARG A 122 -4.48 -4.64 17.93
C ARG A 122 -4.18 -4.44 16.45
N ALA A 123 -5.22 -4.49 15.61
CA ALA A 123 -5.10 -4.19 14.19
C ALA A 123 -4.59 -2.75 13.95
N LYS A 124 -5.01 -1.78 14.76
CA LYS A 124 -4.55 -0.39 14.70
C LYS A 124 -3.06 -0.29 14.97
N GLU A 125 -2.58 -0.95 16.04
CA GLU A 125 -1.16 -0.97 16.39
C GLU A 125 -0.31 -1.60 15.28
N LEU A 126 -0.69 -2.78 14.81
CA LEU A 126 0.03 -3.48 13.75
C LEU A 126 0.04 -2.68 12.44
N MET A 127 -1.08 -2.03 12.09
CA MET A 127 -1.13 -1.16 10.92
C MET A 127 -0.22 0.06 11.08
N ASN A 128 -0.14 0.68 12.26
CA ASN A 128 0.80 1.77 12.49
C ASN A 128 2.27 1.31 12.32
N LEU A 129 2.61 0.13 12.85
CA LEU A 129 3.94 -0.45 12.73
C LEU A 129 4.34 -0.69 11.27
N MET A 130 3.48 -1.37 10.49
CA MET A 130 3.75 -1.65 9.08
C MET A 130 3.82 -0.40 8.20
N HIS A 131 3.22 0.70 8.67
CA HIS A 131 3.21 1.97 7.97
C HIS A 131 4.22 3.00 8.47
N GLY A 132 4.91 2.74 9.59
CA GLY A 132 5.80 3.71 10.22
C GLY A 132 5.11 5.06 10.49
N SER A 133 3.79 5.06 10.69
CA SER A 133 2.96 6.27 10.81
C SER A 133 1.68 5.97 11.61
N ASP A 134 0.86 7.00 11.84
CA ASP A 134 -0.42 6.93 12.57
C ASP A 134 -1.60 6.45 11.71
N LYS A 135 -1.34 5.73 10.61
CA LYS A 135 -2.37 5.35 9.63
C LYS A 135 -3.47 4.48 10.24
N GLY A 136 -3.11 3.49 11.05
CA GLY A 136 -4.06 2.68 11.81
C GLY A 136 -4.89 3.56 12.75
N THR A 137 -4.26 4.49 13.46
CA THR A 137 -4.97 5.44 14.35
C THR A 137 -5.99 6.29 13.59
N LYS A 138 -5.62 6.82 12.41
CA LYS A 138 -6.51 7.60 11.55
C LYS A 138 -7.73 6.82 11.07
N TYR A 139 -7.58 5.51 10.83
CA TYR A 139 -8.70 4.65 10.48
C TYR A 139 -9.54 4.26 11.69
N TYR A 140 -8.91 4.05 12.84
CA TYR A 140 -9.58 3.73 14.09
C TYR A 140 -10.54 4.85 14.52
N GLN A 141 -10.14 6.12 14.35
CA GLN A 141 -10.98 7.30 14.65
C GLN A 141 -12.21 7.45 13.75
N LYS A 142 -12.30 6.65 12.68
CA LYS A 142 -13.40 6.65 11.70
C LYS A 142 -14.26 5.40 11.79
N VAL A 143 -14.10 4.64 12.87
CA VAL A 143 -14.97 3.49 13.19
C VAL A 143 -16.20 3.97 13.94
#